data_AF-G5AKM1-F1
#
_entry.id   AF-G5AKM1-F1
#
_cell.length_a   1.000
_cell.length_b   1.000
_cell.length_c   1.000
_cell.angle_alpha   90.00
_cell.angle_beta   90.00
_cell.angle_gamma   90.00
#
_symmetry.space_group_name_H-M   'P 1'
#
loop_
_entity.id
_entity.type
_entity.pdbx_description
1 polymer ?
#
loop_
_entity_poly.entity_id
_entity_poly.type
_entity_poly.pdbx_seq_one_letter_code
_entity_poly.pdbx_strand_id
1 'polypeptide(L)'
;MPKPISVRVTTMDAELEFAIQPSTTGKQLFDQVVKTVGLREIWFFGLQYVDSSGHSTWFKLNKKVTQQDVKKENPLQFKFRAKFFPEDVSEELIQEITQRLFFLQVCKEAILNDEIYCPPETAVLLASYAVQAKYGDYNKEIHKPGYLANDRLLPQRVLEQHKLTKEQWEERIQGWHEEHRGMLREDSMMEYLKIAQDLEMYGVNYFEINNTKGTELWLGIDALGLNIYEHDDKLTAKIGFSWSEIRSISFNNKKCVIKPIDKKAPDFVFYAPRLRINKWILALCMGNHELYMRRRKPDTIEVQQLKQLERTQLENEKKKREIAEKGKGRIEREKEELMERLRQIEEQTMKAQKAYKIKILMIYILKNNSKKH
;
A
#
# COMPACT_ATOMS: atom_id res chain seq x y z
N MET A 1 -1.36 2.61 -42.92
CA MET A 1 -1.12 2.01 -41.59
C MET A 1 -2.15 2.58 -40.62
N PRO A 2 -2.80 1.77 -39.76
CA PRO A 2 -3.71 2.31 -38.76
C PRO A 2 -2.95 3.26 -37.82
N LYS A 3 -3.49 4.45 -37.57
CA LYS A 3 -2.86 5.42 -36.67
C LYS A 3 -2.76 4.81 -35.25
N PRO A 4 -1.58 4.82 -34.62
CA PRO A 4 -1.43 4.37 -33.25
C PRO A 4 -2.20 5.31 -32.32
N ILE A 5 -2.86 4.74 -31.32
CA ILE A 5 -3.60 5.46 -30.29
C ILE A 5 -2.69 5.56 -29.06
N SER A 6 -2.45 6.78 -28.57
CA SER A 6 -1.68 6.98 -27.35
C SER A 6 -2.54 6.69 -26.12
N VAL A 7 -1.98 5.97 -25.16
CA VAL A 7 -2.65 5.52 -23.95
C VAL A 7 -1.75 5.82 -22.77
N ARG A 8 -2.31 6.43 -21.73
CA ARG A 8 -1.67 6.64 -20.44
C ARG A 8 -2.34 5.76 -19.40
N VAL A 9 -1.54 4.97 -18.70
CA VAL A 9 -1.97 4.12 -17.59
C VAL A 9 -1.30 4.63 -16.32
N THR A 10 -2.09 5.17 -15.40
CA THR A 10 -1.62 5.66 -14.11
C THR A 10 -1.79 4.56 -13.07
N THR A 11 -0.68 3.98 -12.59
CA THR A 11 -0.66 3.13 -11.39
C THR A 11 -0.68 4.02 -10.15
N MET A 12 -0.50 3.45 -8.95
CA MET A 12 -0.41 4.26 -7.73
C MET A 12 0.96 4.95 -7.56
N ASP A 13 1.98 4.40 -8.21
CA ASP A 13 3.39 4.77 -8.05
C ASP A 13 4.06 5.26 -9.35
N ALA A 14 3.42 5.09 -10.51
CA ALA A 14 3.98 5.42 -11.81
C ALA A 14 2.91 5.84 -12.83
N GLU A 15 3.34 6.58 -13.84
CA GLU A 15 2.58 6.83 -15.06
C GLU A 15 3.28 6.13 -16.22
N LEU A 16 2.54 5.28 -16.94
CA LEU A 16 3.05 4.50 -18.05
C LEU A 16 2.35 4.95 -19.33
N GLU A 17 3.14 5.27 -20.36
CA GLU A 17 2.62 5.65 -21.67
C GLU A 17 2.88 4.56 -22.69
N PHE A 18 1.84 4.17 -23.42
CA PHE A 18 1.87 3.13 -24.43
C PHE A 18 1.21 3.60 -25.73
N ALA A 19 1.70 3.09 -26.86
CA ALA A 19 1.05 3.26 -28.15
C ALA A 19 0.36 1.95 -28.55
N ILE A 20 -0.96 1.95 -28.64
CA ILE A 20 -1.75 0.76 -29.01
C ILE A 20 -2.26 0.84 -30.45
N GLN A 21 -2.55 -0.32 -31.04
CA GLN A 21 -3.25 -0.39 -32.31
C GLN A 21 -4.77 -0.39 -32.07
N PRO A 22 -5.59 0.09 -33.03
CA PRO A 22 -7.05 0.02 -32.90
C PRO A 22 -7.63 -1.40 -32.74
N SER A 23 -6.86 -2.41 -33.16
CA SER A 23 -7.16 -3.84 -33.03
C SER A 23 -6.82 -4.41 -31.65
N THR A 24 -6.06 -3.69 -30.82
CA THR A 24 -5.56 -4.16 -29.53
C THR A 24 -6.72 -4.48 -28.59
N THR A 25 -6.67 -5.67 -28.01
CA THR A 25 -7.65 -6.11 -27.01
C THR A 25 -7.32 -5.55 -25.65
N GLY A 26 -8.32 -5.46 -24.77
CA GLY A 26 -8.06 -4.98 -23.42
C GLY A 26 -7.11 -5.87 -22.63
N LYS A 27 -7.13 -7.19 -22.89
CA LYS A 27 -6.17 -8.13 -22.35
C LYS A 27 -4.73 -7.79 -22.75
N GLN A 28 -4.47 -7.48 -24.02
CA GLN A 28 -3.12 -7.13 -24.48
C GLN A 28 -2.57 -5.86 -23.81
N LEU A 29 -3.41 -4.83 -23.65
CA LEU A 29 -3.03 -3.62 -22.92
C LEU A 29 -2.73 -3.94 -21.45
N PHE A 30 -3.60 -4.72 -20.80
CA PHE A 30 -3.42 -5.14 -19.42
C PHE A 30 -2.14 -5.96 -19.24
N ASP A 31 -1.88 -6.94 -20.12
CA ASP A 31 -0.68 -7.78 -20.10
C ASP A 31 0.62 -6.94 -20.26
N GLN A 32 0.58 -5.87 -21.05
CA GLN A 32 1.71 -4.94 -21.18
C GLN A 32 1.96 -4.15 -19.89
N VAL A 33 0.90 -3.66 -19.24
CA VAL A 33 0.99 -2.92 -17.98
C VAL A 33 1.59 -3.80 -16.89
N VAL A 34 1.03 -4.99 -16.66
CA VAL A 34 1.50 -5.91 -15.61
C VAL A 34 2.92 -6.40 -15.86
N LYS A 35 3.30 -6.62 -17.13
CA LYS A 35 4.68 -7.00 -17.49
C LYS A 35 5.68 -5.87 -17.24
N THR A 36 5.28 -4.62 -17.49
CA THR A 36 6.13 -3.43 -17.25
C THR A 36 6.35 -3.21 -15.75
N VAL A 37 5.30 -3.42 -14.95
CA VAL A 37 5.33 -3.30 -13.49
C VAL A 37 5.99 -4.52 -12.83
N GLY A 38 6.04 -5.67 -13.51
CA GLY A 38 6.56 -6.92 -12.95
C GLY A 38 5.56 -7.68 -12.08
N LEU A 39 4.27 -7.42 -12.27
CA LEU A 39 3.18 -7.98 -11.47
C LEU A 39 2.66 -9.29 -12.08
N ARG A 40 2.65 -10.35 -11.27
CA ARG A 40 2.16 -11.69 -11.65
C ARG A 40 0.78 -11.99 -11.04
N GLU A 41 0.44 -11.34 -9.92
CA GLU A 41 -0.85 -11.47 -9.21
C GLU A 41 -1.98 -10.67 -9.90
N ILE A 42 -2.17 -10.92 -11.18
CA ILE A 42 -3.03 -10.13 -12.06
C ILE A 42 -4.52 -10.16 -11.67
N TRP A 43 -4.94 -11.14 -10.89
CA TRP A 43 -6.33 -11.39 -10.54
C TRP A 43 -6.94 -10.34 -9.60
N PHE A 44 -6.12 -9.58 -8.87
CA PHE A 44 -6.60 -8.49 -8.03
C PHE A 44 -6.87 -7.20 -8.80
N PHE A 45 -6.19 -6.99 -9.92
CA PHE A 45 -6.14 -5.69 -10.58
C PHE A 45 -7.06 -5.60 -11.79
N GLY A 46 -7.46 -4.36 -12.09
CA GLY A 46 -8.18 -4.00 -13.29
C GLY A 46 -7.76 -2.63 -13.79
N LEU A 47 -8.18 -2.33 -15.01
CA LEU A 47 -8.07 -0.99 -15.58
C LEU A 47 -9.42 -0.29 -15.42
N GLN A 48 -9.41 0.91 -14.83
CA GLN A 48 -10.55 1.80 -14.76
C GLN A 48 -10.37 2.92 -15.78
N TYR A 49 -11.44 3.32 -16.45
CA TYR A 49 -11.43 4.44 -17.39
C TYR A 49 -12.66 5.30 -17.18
N VAL A 50 -12.61 6.56 -17.62
CA VAL A 50 -13.78 7.44 -17.59
C VAL A 50 -14.54 7.29 -18.90
N ASP A 51 -15.83 6.96 -18.82
CA ASP A 51 -16.68 6.84 -20.00
C ASP A 51 -17.05 8.20 -20.60
N SER A 52 -17.67 8.20 -21.78
CA SER A 52 -18.16 9.41 -22.45
C SER A 52 -19.15 10.24 -21.59
N SER A 53 -19.80 9.59 -20.62
CA SER A 53 -20.73 10.20 -19.68
C SER A 53 -20.10 10.66 -18.36
N GLY A 54 -18.77 10.60 -18.25
CA GLY A 54 -18.03 11.05 -17.06
C GLY A 54 -17.99 10.04 -15.90
N HIS A 55 -18.48 8.82 -16.08
CA HIS A 55 -18.49 7.80 -15.02
C HIS A 55 -17.27 6.88 -15.12
N SER A 56 -16.66 6.60 -13.97
CA SER A 56 -15.52 5.69 -13.87
C SER A 56 -15.94 4.23 -14.02
N THR A 57 -15.61 3.60 -15.14
CA THR A 57 -16.01 2.23 -15.49
C THR A 57 -14.80 1.28 -15.52
N TRP A 58 -15.00 0.04 -15.07
CA TRP A 58 -14.00 -1.02 -15.22
C TRP A 58 -13.93 -1.52 -16.67
N PHE A 59 -12.72 -1.59 -17.19
CA PHE A 59 -12.42 -2.01 -18.53
C PHE A 59 -12.57 -3.52 -18.72
N LYS A 60 -13.19 -3.92 -19.82
CA LYS A 60 -13.41 -5.34 -20.13
C LYS A 60 -12.25 -5.89 -20.95
N LEU A 61 -11.48 -6.80 -20.36
CA LEU A 61 -10.31 -7.43 -21.01
C LEU A 61 -10.67 -8.18 -22.31
N ASN A 62 -11.88 -8.76 -22.36
CA ASN A 62 -12.36 -9.55 -23.50
C ASN A 62 -12.87 -8.73 -24.69
N LYS A 63 -12.89 -7.39 -24.58
CA LYS A 63 -13.33 -6.49 -25.65
C LYS A 63 -12.18 -5.65 -26.18
N LYS A 64 -12.30 -5.18 -27.43
CA LYS A 64 -11.33 -4.25 -28.01
C LYS A 64 -11.41 -2.90 -27.29
N VAL A 65 -10.27 -2.21 -27.22
CA VAL A 65 -10.19 -0.89 -26.55
C VAL A 65 -11.10 0.13 -27.25
N THR A 66 -11.08 0.12 -28.58
CA THR A 66 -11.85 1.02 -29.45
C THR A 66 -13.35 0.72 -29.50
N GLN A 67 -13.77 -0.46 -29.03
CA GLN A 67 -15.19 -0.86 -28.96
C GLN A 67 -15.84 -0.51 -27.62
N GLN A 68 -15.04 0.00 -26.67
CA GLN A 68 -15.53 0.47 -25.38
C GLN A 68 -15.66 1.99 -25.44
N ASP A 69 -16.68 2.52 -24.77
CA ASP A 69 -17.05 3.94 -24.80
C ASP A 69 -16.10 4.77 -23.92
N VAL A 70 -14.80 4.65 -24.19
CA VAL A 70 -13.74 5.38 -23.50
C VAL A 70 -13.79 6.83 -23.96
N LYS A 71 -13.71 7.76 -23.02
CA LYS A 71 -13.63 9.19 -23.33
C LYS A 71 -12.49 9.42 -24.33
N LYS A 72 -12.82 10.04 -25.45
CA LYS A 72 -11.90 10.26 -26.59
C LYS A 72 -10.92 11.40 -26.26
N GLU A 73 -10.01 11.12 -25.34
CA GLU A 73 -8.86 11.97 -25.02
C GLU A 73 -7.59 11.43 -25.68
N ASN A 74 -6.62 12.32 -25.93
CA ASN A 74 -5.31 11.92 -26.43
C ASN A 74 -4.23 12.47 -25.48
N PRO A 75 -3.59 11.62 -24.66
CA PRO A 75 -3.73 10.16 -24.58
C PRO A 75 -5.02 9.68 -23.89
N LEU A 76 -5.45 8.45 -24.19
CA LEU A 76 -6.54 7.78 -23.46
C LEU A 76 -6.09 7.51 -22.02
N GLN A 77 -6.88 7.96 -21.04
CA GLN A 77 -6.54 7.83 -19.62
C GLN A 77 -7.13 6.55 -19.01
N PHE A 78 -6.26 5.70 -18.46
CA PHE A 78 -6.63 4.54 -17.65
C PHE A 78 -5.97 4.61 -16.29
N LYS A 79 -6.66 4.15 -15.27
CA LYS A 79 -6.13 3.97 -13.92
C LYS A 79 -5.98 2.47 -13.65
N PHE A 80 -4.79 2.04 -13.30
CA PHE A 80 -4.56 0.67 -12.85
C PHE A 80 -4.82 0.60 -11.34
N ARG A 81 -5.85 -0.14 -10.95
CA ARG A 81 -6.34 -0.22 -9.56
C ARG A 81 -6.69 -1.65 -9.18
N ALA A 82 -6.53 -1.97 -7.91
CA ALA A 82 -7.07 -3.18 -7.31
C ALA A 82 -8.60 -3.09 -7.36
N LYS A 83 -9.21 -4.09 -8.00
CA LYS A 83 -10.65 -4.27 -8.11
C LYS A 83 -11.18 -5.22 -7.05
N PHE A 84 -10.37 -6.23 -6.73
CA PHE A 84 -10.70 -7.26 -5.75
C PHE A 84 -9.69 -7.19 -4.62
N PHE A 85 -10.18 -7.31 -3.39
CA PHE A 85 -9.35 -7.28 -2.19
C PHE A 85 -9.10 -8.71 -1.68
N PRO A 86 -7.93 -8.97 -1.08
CA PRO A 86 -7.66 -10.24 -0.41
C PRO A 86 -8.58 -10.42 0.82
N GLU A 87 -8.83 -11.68 1.22
CA GLU A 87 -9.42 -12.01 2.54
C GLU A 87 -8.38 -11.80 3.65
N ASP A 88 -7.14 -12.22 3.41
CA ASP A 88 -6.02 -11.97 4.31
C ASP A 88 -4.84 -11.39 3.49
N VAL A 89 -4.50 -10.14 3.78
CA VAL A 89 -3.39 -9.44 3.10
C VAL A 89 -2.05 -10.13 3.31
N SER A 90 -1.86 -10.81 4.44
CA SER A 90 -0.59 -11.42 4.83
C SER A 90 -0.32 -12.76 4.15
N GLU A 91 -1.37 -13.52 3.83
CA GLU A 91 -1.26 -14.81 3.14
C GLU A 91 -1.39 -14.68 1.61
N GLU A 92 -2.20 -13.73 1.14
CA GLU A 92 -2.53 -13.62 -0.28
C GLU A 92 -1.64 -12.69 -1.08
N LEU A 93 -1.06 -11.65 -0.47
CA LEU A 93 -0.20 -10.70 -1.19
C LEU A 93 1.24 -11.20 -1.19
N ILE A 94 1.62 -11.85 -2.29
CA ILE A 94 2.87 -12.59 -2.36
C ILE A 94 4.03 -11.68 -2.78
N GLN A 95 3.84 -10.82 -3.79
CA GLN A 95 4.90 -9.96 -4.30
C GLN A 95 4.93 -8.59 -3.61
N GLU A 96 6.14 -8.07 -3.41
CA GLU A 96 6.37 -6.73 -2.84
C GLU A 96 5.67 -5.63 -3.66
N ILE A 97 5.70 -5.71 -4.99
CA ILE A 97 5.03 -4.74 -5.86
C ILE A 97 3.51 -4.74 -5.67
N THR A 98 2.93 -5.92 -5.46
CA THR A 98 1.49 -6.06 -5.19
C THR A 98 1.15 -5.42 -3.85
N GLN A 99 1.91 -5.74 -2.79
CA GLN A 99 1.74 -5.15 -1.47
C GLN A 99 1.85 -3.62 -1.52
N ARG A 100 2.87 -3.09 -2.21
CA ARG A 100 3.07 -1.65 -2.37
C ARG A 100 1.90 -0.98 -3.10
N LEU A 101 1.39 -1.56 -4.18
CA LEU A 101 0.26 -0.99 -4.92
C LEU A 101 -1.03 -0.99 -4.09
N PHE A 102 -1.29 -2.08 -3.36
CA PHE A 102 -2.41 -2.15 -2.42
C PHE A 102 -2.28 -1.14 -1.30
N PHE A 103 -1.11 -1.07 -0.66
CA PHE A 103 -0.78 -0.11 0.39
C PHE A 103 -1.06 1.32 -0.09
N LEU A 104 -0.53 1.70 -1.25
CA LEU A 104 -0.73 3.04 -1.78
C LEU A 104 -2.20 3.30 -2.10
N GLN A 105 -2.94 2.35 -2.68
CA GLN A 105 -4.34 2.54 -3.00
C GLN A 105 -5.20 2.75 -1.74
N VAL A 106 -5.04 1.86 -0.76
CA VAL A 106 -5.78 1.93 0.51
C VAL A 106 -5.40 3.19 1.28
N CYS A 107 -4.10 3.45 1.43
CA CYS A 107 -3.60 4.61 2.16
C CYS A 107 -4.02 5.92 1.49
N LYS A 108 -3.75 6.07 0.18
CA LYS A 108 -3.83 7.36 -0.51
C LYS A 108 -5.21 7.68 -1.04
N GLU A 109 -5.91 6.70 -1.60
CA GLU A 109 -7.23 6.93 -2.18
C GLU A 109 -8.35 6.67 -1.19
N ALA A 110 -8.26 5.59 -0.40
CA ALA A 110 -9.39 5.17 0.41
C ALA A 110 -9.43 5.87 1.79
N ILE A 111 -8.30 5.92 2.50
CA ILE A 111 -8.25 6.49 3.85
C ILE A 111 -8.10 8.02 3.80
N LEU A 112 -7.13 8.55 3.03
CA LEU A 112 -6.89 9.99 3.02
C LEU A 112 -7.99 10.83 2.36
N ASN A 113 -8.76 10.27 1.41
CA ASN A 113 -9.90 10.96 0.80
C ASN A 113 -11.23 10.73 1.56
N ASP A 114 -11.19 10.15 2.76
CA ASP A 114 -12.37 9.86 3.58
C ASP A 114 -13.39 8.90 2.88
N GLU A 115 -12.94 8.03 1.97
CA GLU A 115 -13.80 6.98 1.38
C GLU A 115 -14.05 5.82 2.37
N ILE A 116 -13.02 5.49 3.18
CA ILE A 116 -13.09 4.53 4.27
C ILE A 116 -13.11 5.29 5.60
N TYR A 117 -14.11 5.00 6.43
CA TYR A 117 -14.13 5.50 7.80
C TYR A 117 -12.97 4.89 8.60
N CYS A 118 -12.05 5.74 9.03
CA CYS A 118 -10.94 5.37 9.89
C CYS A 118 -11.00 6.20 11.18
N PRO A 119 -11.06 5.58 12.37
CA PRO A 119 -11.09 6.32 13.64
C PRO A 119 -9.77 7.07 13.86
N PRO A 120 -9.77 8.19 14.62
CA PRO A 120 -8.59 9.04 14.78
C PRO A 120 -7.35 8.32 15.31
N GLU A 121 -7.51 7.40 16.27
CA GLU A 121 -6.41 6.64 16.86
C GLU A 121 -5.74 5.74 15.81
N THR A 122 -6.55 4.99 15.06
CA THR A 122 -6.06 4.16 13.95
C THR A 122 -5.45 5.00 12.84
N ALA A 123 -6.01 6.17 12.52
CA ALA A 123 -5.44 7.06 11.50
C ALA A 123 -4.03 7.54 11.86
N VAL A 124 -3.76 7.86 13.13
CA VAL A 124 -2.41 8.22 13.60
C VAL A 124 -1.46 7.05 13.49
N LEU A 125 -1.88 5.86 13.91
CA LEU A 125 -1.07 4.66 13.83
C LEU A 125 -0.73 4.31 12.38
N LEU A 126 -1.72 4.34 11.48
CA LEU A 126 -1.54 4.16 10.05
C LEU A 126 -0.59 5.21 9.45
N ALA A 127 -0.72 6.48 9.84
CA ALA A 127 0.20 7.53 9.40
C ALA A 127 1.65 7.23 9.81
N SER A 128 1.88 6.68 11.01
CA SER A 128 3.23 6.31 11.46
C SER A 128 3.86 5.21 10.59
N TYR A 129 3.09 4.18 10.21
CA TYR A 129 3.54 3.14 9.29
C TYR A 129 3.75 3.68 7.87
N ALA A 130 2.94 4.64 7.42
CA ALA A 130 3.15 5.27 6.12
C ALA A 130 4.45 6.10 6.07
N VAL A 131 4.78 6.79 7.17
CA VAL A 131 6.04 7.52 7.31
C VAL A 131 7.22 6.56 7.34
N GLN A 132 7.16 5.47 8.12
CA GLN A 132 8.21 4.45 8.16
C GLN A 132 8.41 3.80 6.78
N ALA A 133 7.33 3.49 6.05
CA ALA A 133 7.42 2.95 4.69
C ALA A 133 8.09 3.92 3.70
N LYS A 134 7.87 5.23 3.87
CA LYS A 134 8.40 6.27 2.96
C LYS A 134 9.83 6.70 3.29
N TYR A 135 10.11 7.01 4.56
CA TYR A 135 11.38 7.56 5.01
C TYR A 135 12.33 6.49 5.56
N GLY A 136 11.80 5.35 6.01
CA GLY A 136 12.56 4.38 6.80
C GLY A 136 12.78 4.88 8.23
N ASP A 137 13.70 4.24 8.95
CA ASP A 137 13.93 4.49 10.38
C ASP A 137 14.08 5.97 10.76
N TYR A 138 13.42 6.34 11.85
CA TYR A 138 13.53 7.67 12.41
C TYR A 138 14.98 7.98 12.89
N ASN A 139 15.58 9.05 12.35
CA ASN A 139 16.86 9.57 12.79
C ASN A 139 16.73 11.05 13.20
N LYS A 140 17.04 11.36 14.47
CA LYS A 140 16.98 12.71 15.06
C LYS A 140 17.85 13.74 14.34
N GLU A 141 18.93 13.32 13.67
CA GLU A 141 19.83 14.22 12.95
C GLU A 141 19.29 14.64 11.58
N ILE A 142 18.50 13.76 10.95
CA ILE A 142 17.98 13.93 9.58
C ILE A 142 16.54 14.46 9.62
N HIS A 143 15.71 13.90 10.50
CA HIS A 143 14.29 14.22 10.64
C HIS A 143 14.09 15.35 11.65
N LYS A 144 14.36 16.57 11.19
CA LYS A 144 14.10 17.80 11.93
C LYS A 144 12.58 18.09 12.01
N PRO A 145 12.11 18.85 13.01
CA PRO A 145 10.71 19.26 13.11
C PRO A 145 10.22 19.89 11.79
N GLY A 146 9.04 19.48 11.32
CA GLY A 146 8.48 19.90 10.02
C GLY A 146 8.86 19.02 8.81
N TYR A 147 9.61 17.92 8.99
CA TYR A 147 9.91 17.00 7.87
C TYR A 147 8.66 16.33 7.28
N LEU A 148 7.56 16.31 8.03
CA LEU A 148 6.27 15.75 7.67
C LEU A 148 5.25 16.79 7.19
N ALA A 149 5.59 18.09 7.22
CA ALA A 149 4.64 19.17 6.98
C ALA A 149 4.04 19.21 5.56
N ASN A 150 4.76 18.63 4.59
CA ASN A 150 4.32 18.53 3.19
C ASN A 150 3.52 17.26 2.90
N ASP A 151 3.47 16.32 3.83
CA ASP A 151 2.81 15.04 3.62
C ASP A 151 1.35 15.09 4.07
N ARG A 152 0.48 14.56 3.21
CA ARG A 152 -0.92 14.32 3.58
C ARG A 152 -0.98 13.04 4.39
N LEU A 153 -0.91 13.18 5.72
CA LEU A 153 -0.81 12.04 6.64
C LEU A 153 -2.14 11.61 7.25
N LEU A 154 -3.09 12.54 7.40
CA LEU A 154 -4.36 12.28 8.05
C LEU A 154 -5.55 12.68 7.16
N PRO A 155 -6.70 11.99 7.27
CA PRO A 155 -7.93 12.39 6.62
C PRO A 155 -8.40 13.76 7.09
N GLN A 156 -9.12 14.49 6.25
CA GLN A 156 -9.54 15.86 6.54
C GLN A 156 -10.48 15.89 7.75
N ARG A 157 -11.36 14.88 7.86
CA ARG A 157 -12.25 14.70 9.01
C ARG A 157 -11.52 14.64 10.35
N VAL A 158 -10.40 13.90 10.42
CA VAL A 158 -9.62 13.74 11.66
C VAL A 158 -8.93 15.05 12.03
N LEU A 159 -8.43 15.78 11.03
CA LEU A 159 -7.83 17.10 11.22
C LEU A 159 -8.85 18.14 11.72
N GLU A 160 -10.09 18.08 11.24
CA GLU A 160 -11.16 19.03 11.61
C GLU A 160 -11.80 18.69 12.96
N GLN A 161 -11.91 17.41 13.33
CA GLN A 161 -12.52 16.98 14.59
C GLN A 161 -11.68 17.31 15.83
N HIS A 162 -10.36 17.41 15.69
CA HIS A 162 -9.46 17.75 16.79
C HIS A 162 -8.89 19.15 16.62
N LYS A 163 -8.92 19.97 17.68
CA LYS A 163 -8.29 21.30 17.73
C LYS A 163 -6.77 21.24 17.91
N LEU A 164 -6.11 20.24 17.31
CA LEU A 164 -4.65 20.08 17.38
C LEU A 164 -4.00 20.84 16.22
N THR A 165 -2.85 21.46 16.48
CA THR A 165 -2.04 22.05 15.40
C THR A 165 -1.39 20.95 14.57
N LYS A 166 -0.97 21.28 13.33
CA LYS A 166 -0.22 20.34 12.48
C LYS A 166 1.04 19.81 13.19
N GLU A 167 1.73 20.67 13.93
CA GLU A 167 2.91 20.33 14.72
C GLU A 167 2.60 19.28 15.80
N GLN A 168 1.47 19.40 16.50
CA GLN A 168 1.05 18.42 17.51
C GLN A 168 0.69 17.06 16.89
N TRP A 169 0.11 17.05 15.69
CA TRP A 169 -0.11 15.81 14.95
C TRP A 169 1.21 15.17 14.52
N GLU A 170 2.16 15.98 14.03
CA GLU A 170 3.50 15.51 13.67
C GLU A 170 4.23 14.91 14.88
N GLU A 171 4.18 15.54 16.05
CA GLU A 171 4.77 15.00 17.28
C GLU A 171 4.18 13.64 17.67
N ARG A 172 2.85 13.47 17.56
CA ARG A 172 2.20 12.18 17.84
C ARG A 172 2.64 11.11 16.85
N ILE A 173 2.63 11.42 15.56
CA ILE A 173 3.03 10.48 14.51
C ILE A 173 4.52 10.14 14.65
N GLN A 174 5.35 11.12 14.99
CA GLN A 174 6.78 10.92 15.24
C GLN A 174 7.03 10.04 16.45
N GLY A 175 6.25 10.18 17.53
CA GLY A 175 6.34 9.29 18.69
C GLY A 175 6.15 7.82 18.30
N TRP A 176 5.12 7.52 17.51
CA TRP A 176 4.90 6.18 16.96
C TRP A 176 5.96 5.75 15.95
N HIS A 177 6.47 6.68 15.13
CA HIS A 177 7.54 6.39 14.16
C HIS A 177 8.86 5.99 14.85
N GLU A 178 9.18 6.55 16.01
CA GLU A 178 10.37 6.15 16.79
C GLU A 178 10.25 4.72 17.32
N GLU A 179 9.04 4.23 17.61
CA GLU A 179 8.79 2.85 18.04
C GLU A 179 9.00 1.82 16.92
N HIS A 180 8.77 2.20 15.66
CA HIS A 180 8.93 1.31 14.49
C HIS A 180 10.37 1.17 14.00
N ARG A 181 11.35 1.62 14.79
CA ARG A 181 12.76 1.57 14.42
C ARG A 181 13.24 0.14 14.19
N GLY A 182 13.86 -0.10 13.03
CA GLY A 182 14.34 -1.40 12.60
C GLY A 182 13.30 -2.21 11.82
N MET A 183 12.07 -1.70 11.67
CA MET A 183 11.07 -2.29 10.81
C MET A 183 11.38 -2.00 9.35
N LEU A 184 11.33 -3.03 8.51
CA LEU A 184 11.53 -2.87 7.08
C LEU A 184 10.36 -2.12 6.44
N ARG A 185 10.62 -1.47 5.30
CA ARG A 185 9.57 -0.74 4.57
C ARG A 185 8.46 -1.68 4.13
N GLU A 186 8.83 -2.89 3.72
CA GLU A 186 7.91 -3.92 3.26
C GLU A 186 7.04 -4.42 4.42
N ASP A 187 7.65 -4.71 5.57
CA ASP A 187 6.93 -5.11 6.79
C ASP A 187 5.99 -4.00 7.28
N SER A 188 6.43 -2.74 7.22
CA SER A 188 5.61 -1.57 7.57
C SER A 188 4.40 -1.40 6.64
N MET A 189 4.56 -1.65 5.32
CA MET A 189 3.44 -1.65 4.39
C MET A 189 2.46 -2.81 4.68
N MET A 190 2.97 -3.97 5.07
CA MET A 190 2.15 -5.12 5.43
C MET A 190 1.35 -4.87 6.72
N GLU A 191 1.99 -4.36 7.77
CA GLU A 191 1.30 -4.01 9.03
C GLU A 191 0.24 -2.92 8.82
N TYR A 192 0.53 -1.93 7.97
CA TYR A 192 -0.48 -0.95 7.57
C TYR A 192 -1.72 -1.64 6.96
N LEU A 193 -1.50 -2.58 6.04
CA LEU A 193 -2.59 -3.30 5.37
C LEU A 193 -3.35 -4.21 6.34
N LYS A 194 -2.68 -4.84 7.31
CA LYS A 194 -3.32 -5.66 8.36
C LYS A 194 -4.23 -4.85 9.27
N ILE A 195 -3.83 -3.64 9.62
CA ILE A 195 -4.69 -2.76 10.41
C ILE A 195 -5.83 -2.22 9.54
N ALA A 196 -5.55 -1.92 8.26
CA ALA A 196 -6.55 -1.40 7.35
C ALA A 196 -7.62 -2.44 6.96
N GLN A 197 -7.28 -3.73 6.85
CA GLN A 197 -8.26 -4.79 6.52
C GLN A 197 -9.31 -4.98 7.62
N ASP A 198 -8.99 -4.65 8.87
CA ASP A 198 -9.92 -4.76 10.00
C ASP A 198 -10.93 -3.59 10.04
N LEU A 199 -10.77 -2.58 9.17
CA LEU A 199 -11.74 -1.48 9.07
C LEU A 199 -13.03 -1.97 8.40
N GLU A 200 -14.17 -1.62 8.97
CA GLU A 200 -15.50 -2.09 8.54
C GLU A 200 -15.84 -1.77 7.08
N MET A 201 -15.32 -0.65 6.56
CA MET A 201 -15.54 -0.23 5.17
C MET A 201 -14.45 -0.73 4.20
N TYR A 202 -13.46 -1.49 4.68
CA TYR A 202 -12.35 -1.95 3.86
C TYR A 202 -12.80 -2.97 2.80
N GLY A 203 -12.46 -2.70 1.55
CA GLY A 203 -12.78 -3.60 0.43
C GLY A 203 -14.28 -3.73 0.14
N VAL A 204 -15.14 -2.94 0.79
CA VAL A 204 -16.59 -2.95 0.59
C VAL A 204 -16.97 -2.01 -0.54
N ASN A 205 -17.60 -2.57 -1.58
CA ASN A 205 -18.17 -1.77 -2.67
C ASN A 205 -19.65 -1.50 -2.38
N TYR A 206 -19.98 -0.25 -2.07
CA TYR A 206 -21.35 0.16 -1.73
C TYR A 206 -22.18 0.51 -2.96
N PHE A 207 -23.42 0.01 -3.00
CA PHE A 207 -24.40 0.30 -4.03
C PHE A 207 -25.76 0.63 -3.42
N GLU A 208 -26.39 1.70 -3.90
CA GLU A 208 -27.77 2.04 -3.52
C GLU A 208 -28.75 1.02 -4.12
N ILE A 209 -29.54 0.40 -3.25
CA ILE A 209 -30.55 -0.59 -3.59
C ILE A 209 -31.86 -0.33 -2.85
N ASN A 210 -32.96 -0.77 -3.44
CA ASN A 210 -34.29 -0.67 -2.84
C ASN A 210 -34.84 -2.07 -2.59
N ASN A 211 -35.43 -2.30 -1.43
CA ASN A 211 -36.15 -3.56 -1.16
C ASN A 211 -37.49 -3.59 -1.92
N THR A 212 -38.13 -4.76 -1.97
CA THR A 212 -39.52 -4.96 -2.41
C THR A 212 -40.54 -4.01 -1.76
N LYS A 213 -40.26 -3.55 -0.54
CA LYS A 213 -41.09 -2.56 0.18
C LYS A 213 -40.81 -1.10 -0.19
N GLY A 214 -39.83 -0.84 -1.06
CA GLY A 214 -39.41 0.51 -1.45
C GLY A 214 -38.46 1.20 -0.47
N THR A 215 -38.04 0.53 0.60
CA THR A 215 -37.02 1.06 1.53
C THR A 215 -35.66 1.13 0.84
N GLU A 216 -35.02 2.29 0.93
CA GLU A 216 -33.66 2.54 0.44
C GLU A 216 -32.64 1.92 1.40
N LEU A 217 -31.69 1.18 0.86
CA LEU A 217 -30.67 0.41 1.56
C LEU A 217 -29.36 0.47 0.79
N TRP A 218 -28.27 0.12 1.44
CA TRP A 218 -26.97 -0.03 0.81
C TRP A 218 -26.59 -1.50 0.71
N LEU A 219 -26.18 -1.94 -0.48
CA LEU A 219 -25.58 -3.25 -0.71
C LEU A 219 -24.05 -3.07 -0.72
N GLY A 220 -23.36 -3.66 0.25
CA GLY A 220 -21.91 -3.83 0.22
C GLY A 220 -21.55 -5.17 -0.39
N ILE A 221 -20.63 -5.15 -1.35
CA ILE A 221 -20.00 -6.34 -1.92
C ILE A 221 -18.55 -6.36 -1.48
N ASP A 222 -18.14 -7.42 -0.80
CA ASP A 222 -16.77 -7.60 -0.32
C ASP A 222 -16.22 -8.98 -0.72
N ALA A 223 -15.00 -9.27 -0.25
CA ALA A 223 -14.31 -10.52 -0.50
C ALA A 223 -14.94 -11.73 0.24
N LEU A 224 -15.69 -11.49 1.32
CA LEU A 224 -16.29 -12.50 2.19
C LEU A 224 -17.72 -12.87 1.77
N GLY A 225 -18.46 -11.92 1.20
CA GLY A 225 -19.85 -12.07 0.83
C GLY A 225 -20.54 -10.77 0.38
N LEU A 226 -21.83 -10.72 0.71
CA LEU A 226 -22.74 -9.60 0.43
C LEU A 226 -23.34 -9.13 1.74
N ASN A 227 -23.25 -7.83 1.99
CA ASN A 227 -23.74 -7.20 3.21
C ASN A 227 -24.79 -6.15 2.86
N ILE A 228 -25.83 -6.06 3.68
CA ILE A 228 -26.93 -5.09 3.54
C ILE A 228 -26.89 -4.16 4.73
N TYR A 229 -26.85 -2.88 4.42
CA TYR A 229 -26.73 -1.78 5.35
C TYR A 229 -27.97 -0.90 5.26
N GLU A 230 -28.29 -0.21 6.34
CA GLU A 230 -29.34 0.81 6.30
C GLU A 230 -28.86 2.06 5.57
N HIS A 231 -29.80 2.88 5.11
CA HIS A 231 -29.44 4.13 4.43
C HIS A 231 -28.58 5.05 5.31
N ASP A 232 -28.83 5.05 6.62
CA ASP A 232 -28.22 5.97 7.59
C ASP A 232 -26.95 5.41 8.27
N ASP A 233 -26.66 4.12 8.12
CA ASP A 233 -25.49 3.47 8.72
C ASP A 233 -24.81 2.53 7.72
N LYS A 234 -23.60 2.92 7.29
CA LYS A 234 -22.74 2.15 6.35
C LYS A 234 -21.67 1.31 7.06
N LEU A 235 -21.58 1.41 8.38
CA LEU A 235 -20.59 0.71 9.20
C LEU A 235 -21.15 -0.65 9.63
N THR A 236 -22.40 -0.66 10.13
CA THR A 236 -23.00 -1.87 10.68
C THR A 236 -23.89 -2.58 9.67
N ALA A 237 -23.46 -3.74 9.18
CA ALA A 237 -24.30 -4.58 8.33
C ALA A 237 -25.47 -5.18 9.12
N LYS A 238 -26.70 -5.03 8.63
CA LYS A 238 -27.89 -5.67 9.22
C LYS A 238 -28.07 -7.12 8.81
N ILE A 239 -27.73 -7.44 7.57
CA ILE A 239 -27.88 -8.77 7.00
C ILE A 239 -26.61 -9.05 6.19
N GLY A 240 -25.95 -10.16 6.46
CA GLY A 240 -24.81 -10.65 5.70
C GLY A 240 -25.11 -12.01 5.07
N PHE A 241 -24.65 -12.21 3.84
CA PHE A 241 -24.66 -13.48 3.12
C PHE A 241 -23.24 -13.84 2.73
N SER A 242 -22.69 -14.91 3.29
CA SER A 242 -21.36 -15.38 2.89
C SER A 242 -21.38 -15.97 1.48
N TRP A 243 -20.27 -15.90 0.75
CA TRP A 243 -20.18 -16.51 -0.60
C TRP A 243 -20.47 -18.01 -0.61
N SER A 244 -20.21 -18.72 0.49
CA SER A 244 -20.56 -20.13 0.68
C SER A 244 -22.06 -20.40 0.71
N GLU A 245 -22.89 -19.40 0.99
CA GLU A 245 -24.34 -19.56 1.11
C GLU A 245 -25.06 -19.16 -0.18
N ILE A 246 -24.36 -18.60 -1.17
CA ILE A 246 -24.93 -18.08 -2.40
C ILE A 246 -24.82 -19.13 -3.51
N ARG A 247 -25.96 -19.54 -4.07
CA ARG A 247 -26.01 -20.50 -5.18
C ARG A 247 -25.88 -19.81 -6.53
N SER A 248 -26.66 -18.76 -6.73
CA SER A 248 -26.71 -18.04 -8.00
C SER A 248 -27.23 -16.63 -7.80
N ILE A 249 -26.63 -15.68 -8.49
CA ILE A 249 -27.10 -14.30 -8.56
C ILE A 249 -27.61 -14.06 -9.98
N SER A 250 -28.86 -13.62 -10.09
CA SER A 250 -29.49 -13.32 -11.38
C SER A 250 -30.09 -11.94 -11.34
N PHE A 251 -30.08 -11.24 -12.47
CA PHE A 251 -30.74 -9.94 -12.60
C PHE A 251 -31.69 -9.97 -13.79
N ASN A 252 -32.85 -9.33 -13.62
CA ASN A 252 -33.82 -9.08 -14.66
C ASN A 252 -34.20 -7.59 -14.63
N ASN A 253 -33.67 -6.84 -15.61
CA ASN A 253 -33.78 -5.38 -15.68
C ASN A 253 -33.33 -4.67 -14.39
N LYS A 254 -34.28 -4.20 -13.58
CA LYS A 254 -34.02 -3.51 -12.32
C LYS A 254 -33.99 -4.46 -11.12
N LYS A 255 -34.58 -5.66 -11.24
CA LYS A 255 -34.72 -6.63 -10.17
C LYS A 255 -33.51 -7.57 -10.13
N CYS A 256 -32.84 -7.65 -9.00
CA CYS A 256 -31.81 -8.63 -8.71
C CYS A 256 -32.34 -9.67 -7.72
N VAL A 257 -31.98 -10.92 -7.96
CA VAL A 257 -32.40 -12.08 -7.16
C VAL A 257 -31.16 -12.87 -6.77
N ILE A 258 -30.89 -12.94 -5.48
CA ILE A 258 -29.86 -13.77 -4.87
C ILE A 258 -30.55 -15.02 -4.35
N LYS A 259 -30.17 -16.17 -4.91
CA LYS A 259 -30.69 -17.47 -4.47
C LYS A 259 -29.71 -18.11 -3.50
N PRO A 260 -30.10 -18.40 -2.26
CA PRO A 260 -29.26 -19.13 -1.33
C PRO A 260 -29.07 -20.59 -1.78
N ILE A 261 -28.04 -21.25 -1.25
CA ILE A 261 -27.83 -22.69 -1.42
C ILE A 261 -28.89 -23.47 -0.66
N ASP A 262 -29.26 -23.00 0.53
CA ASP A 262 -30.36 -23.60 1.28
C ASP A 262 -31.69 -23.39 0.55
N LYS A 263 -32.28 -24.48 0.08
CA LYS A 263 -33.58 -24.47 -0.61
C LYS A 263 -34.74 -24.05 0.30
N LYS A 264 -34.56 -24.06 1.63
CA LYS A 264 -35.56 -23.61 2.60
C LYS A 264 -35.52 -22.10 2.83
N ALA A 265 -34.38 -21.46 2.59
CA ALA A 265 -34.24 -20.02 2.75
C ALA A 265 -34.90 -19.27 1.58
N PRO A 266 -35.62 -18.17 1.84
CA PRO A 266 -36.27 -17.40 0.78
C PRO A 266 -35.26 -16.71 -0.13
N ASP A 267 -35.61 -16.56 -1.41
CA ASP A 267 -34.82 -15.77 -2.36
C ASP A 267 -34.75 -14.31 -1.91
N PHE A 268 -33.54 -13.75 -1.82
CA PHE A 268 -33.37 -12.34 -1.50
C PHE A 268 -33.49 -11.49 -2.76
N VAL A 269 -34.43 -10.54 -2.75
CA VAL A 269 -34.76 -9.71 -3.92
C VAL A 269 -34.58 -8.23 -3.60
N PHE A 270 -33.81 -7.55 -4.43
CA PHE A 270 -33.63 -6.10 -4.36
C PHE A 270 -33.69 -5.46 -5.75
N TYR A 271 -33.83 -4.14 -5.77
CA TYR A 271 -33.96 -3.34 -6.98
C TYR A 271 -32.87 -2.28 -7.03
N ALA A 272 -32.10 -2.23 -8.11
CA ALA A 272 -31.16 -1.12 -8.31
C ALA A 272 -31.78 -0.05 -9.22
N PRO A 273 -31.44 1.24 -9.01
CA PRO A 273 -32.03 2.34 -9.77
C PRO A 273 -31.62 2.32 -11.25
N ARG A 274 -30.41 1.82 -11.57
CA ARG A 274 -29.85 1.83 -12.93
C ARG A 274 -29.40 0.44 -13.39
N LEU A 275 -29.71 0.07 -14.64
CA LEU A 275 -29.26 -1.19 -15.26
C LEU A 275 -27.73 -1.31 -15.33
N ARG A 276 -27.02 -0.19 -15.48
CA ARG A 276 -25.54 -0.18 -15.49
C ARG A 276 -24.96 -0.65 -14.15
N ILE A 277 -25.55 -0.21 -13.04
CA ILE A 277 -25.16 -0.60 -11.68
C ILE A 277 -25.36 -2.10 -11.48
N ASN A 278 -26.49 -2.66 -11.93
CA ASN A 278 -26.72 -4.12 -11.89
C ASN A 278 -25.65 -4.93 -12.61
N LYS A 279 -25.20 -4.46 -13.78
CA LYS A 279 -24.10 -5.11 -14.51
C LYS A 279 -22.77 -5.02 -13.75
N TRP A 280 -22.54 -3.95 -13.01
CA TRP A 280 -21.35 -3.79 -12.17
C TRP A 280 -21.40 -4.67 -10.93
N ILE A 281 -22.52 -4.65 -10.20
CA ILE A 281 -22.80 -5.54 -9.06
C ILE A 281 -22.54 -6.98 -9.47
N LEU A 282 -23.16 -7.45 -10.57
CA LEU A 282 -22.96 -8.83 -11.02
C LEU A 282 -21.50 -9.14 -11.34
N ALA A 283 -20.79 -8.24 -12.03
CA ALA A 283 -19.39 -8.45 -12.38
C ALA A 283 -18.48 -8.48 -11.15
N LEU A 284 -18.81 -7.73 -10.10
CA LEU A 284 -18.12 -7.78 -8.80
C LEU A 284 -18.46 -9.06 -8.05
N CYS A 285 -19.74 -9.42 -7.96
CA CYS A 285 -20.15 -10.66 -7.29
C CYS A 285 -19.54 -11.90 -7.94
N MET A 286 -19.57 -12.00 -9.28
CA MET A 286 -18.98 -13.13 -9.98
C MET A 286 -17.47 -13.22 -9.76
N GLY A 287 -16.77 -12.08 -9.81
CA GLY A 287 -15.33 -12.04 -9.61
C GLY A 287 -14.91 -12.36 -8.17
N ASN A 288 -15.58 -11.76 -7.17
CA ASN A 288 -15.34 -12.06 -5.77
C ASN A 288 -15.66 -13.53 -5.44
N HIS A 289 -16.78 -14.06 -5.93
CA HIS A 289 -17.13 -15.47 -5.73
C HIS A 289 -16.13 -16.43 -6.40
N GLU A 290 -15.63 -16.11 -7.60
CA GLU A 290 -14.61 -16.90 -8.29
C GLU A 290 -13.29 -16.93 -7.50
N LEU A 291 -12.86 -15.77 -6.97
CA LEU A 291 -11.68 -15.68 -6.11
C LEU A 291 -11.87 -16.41 -4.78
N TYR A 292 -13.01 -16.23 -4.14
CA TYR A 292 -13.39 -16.93 -2.90
C TYR A 292 -13.36 -18.45 -3.06
N MET A 293 -13.84 -18.96 -4.21
CA MET A 293 -13.77 -20.38 -4.56
C MET A 293 -12.34 -20.84 -4.88
N ARG A 294 -11.52 -19.98 -5.48
CA ARG A 294 -10.12 -20.25 -5.77
C ARG A 294 -9.32 -20.42 -4.48
N ARG A 295 -9.57 -19.60 -3.46
CA ARG A 295 -8.92 -19.66 -2.12
C ARG A 295 -9.17 -20.97 -1.38
N ARG A 296 -10.37 -21.57 -1.55
CA ARG A 296 -10.75 -22.85 -0.91
C ARG A 296 -10.22 -24.08 -1.63
N LYS A 297 -9.60 -23.90 -2.79
CA LYS A 297 -8.88 -24.96 -3.51
C LYS A 297 -7.40 -24.89 -3.16
N PRO A 298 -6.67 -26.01 -3.20
CA PRO A 298 -5.22 -25.97 -3.04
C PRO A 298 -4.59 -25.03 -4.08
N ASP A 299 -3.58 -24.29 -3.64
CA ASP A 299 -2.84 -23.35 -4.49
C ASP A 299 -2.40 -24.02 -5.81
N THR A 300 -2.54 -23.29 -6.91
CA THR A 300 -2.05 -23.77 -8.20
C THR A 300 -0.52 -23.85 -8.18
N ILE A 301 0.05 -24.71 -9.02
CA ILE A 301 1.52 -24.90 -9.13
C ILE A 301 2.21 -23.55 -9.36
N GLU A 302 1.63 -22.66 -10.17
CA GLU A 302 2.15 -21.31 -10.41
C GLU A 302 2.22 -20.46 -9.14
N VAL A 303 1.18 -20.50 -8.29
CA VAL A 303 1.14 -19.76 -7.02
C VAL A 303 2.13 -20.34 -6.03
N GLN A 304 2.24 -21.68 -5.96
CA GLN A 304 3.23 -22.34 -5.10
C GLN A 304 4.67 -21.97 -5.50
N GLN A 305 4.96 -21.99 -6.81
CA GLN A 305 6.25 -21.57 -7.34
C GLN A 305 6.53 -20.09 -7.07
N LEU A 306 5.52 -19.23 -7.18
CA LEU A 306 5.64 -17.81 -6.84
C LEU A 306 6.00 -17.61 -5.36
N LYS A 307 5.25 -18.25 -4.44
CA LYS A 307 5.50 -18.20 -3.00
C LYS A 307 6.90 -18.70 -2.65
N GLN A 308 7.34 -19.80 -3.26
CA GLN A 308 8.67 -20.36 -3.03
C GLN A 308 9.79 -19.45 -3.57
N LEU A 309 9.59 -18.85 -4.74
CA LEU A 309 10.54 -17.92 -5.34
C LEU A 309 10.74 -16.68 -4.46
N GLU A 310 9.64 -16.04 -4.04
CA GLU A 310 9.66 -14.85 -3.18
C GLU A 310 10.26 -15.18 -1.81
N ARG A 311 9.89 -16.30 -1.19
CA ARG A 311 10.50 -16.74 0.08
C ARG A 311 12.01 -16.94 -0.05
N THR A 312 12.46 -17.54 -1.14
CA THR A 312 13.90 -17.76 -1.39
C THR A 312 14.62 -16.42 -1.61
N GLN A 313 14.00 -15.48 -2.33
CA GLN A 313 14.55 -14.14 -2.53
C GLN A 313 14.68 -13.39 -1.21
N LEU A 314 13.63 -13.40 -0.39
CA LEU A 314 13.58 -12.73 0.90
C LEU A 314 14.60 -13.33 1.90
N GLU A 315 14.75 -14.66 1.93
CA GLU A 315 15.79 -15.33 2.71
C GLU A 315 17.21 -14.96 2.24
N ASN A 316 17.43 -14.87 0.93
CA ASN A 316 18.71 -14.45 0.36
C ASN A 316 19.02 -12.99 0.69
N GLU A 317 18.02 -12.10 0.66
CA GLU A 317 18.20 -10.71 1.06
C GLU A 317 18.50 -10.56 2.55
N LYS A 318 17.77 -11.28 3.42
CA LYS A 318 18.03 -11.31 4.86
C LYS A 318 19.46 -11.76 5.15
N LYS A 319 19.93 -12.84 4.51
CA LYS A 319 21.32 -13.32 4.64
C LYS A 319 22.33 -12.27 4.18
N LYS A 320 22.09 -11.62 3.04
CA LYS A 320 22.96 -10.54 2.55
C LYS A 320 23.04 -9.36 3.52
N ARG A 321 21.90 -8.96 4.11
CA ARG A 321 21.84 -7.89 5.12
C ARG A 321 22.58 -8.26 6.39
N GLU A 322 22.37 -9.48 6.90
CA GLU A 322 23.06 -9.96 8.10
C GLU A 322 24.59 -10.00 7.90
N ILE A 323 25.05 -10.42 6.71
CA ILE A 323 26.47 -10.37 6.34
C ILE A 323 26.97 -8.93 6.29
N ALA A 324 26.20 -8.01 5.71
CA ALA A 324 26.56 -6.59 5.63
C ALA A 324 26.63 -5.93 7.02
N GLU A 325 25.69 -6.24 7.92
CA GLU A 325 25.70 -5.76 9.30
C GLU A 325 26.88 -6.31 10.10
N LYS A 326 27.16 -7.61 9.99
CA LYS A 326 28.34 -8.23 10.58
C LYS A 326 29.63 -7.60 10.03
N GLY A 327 29.66 -7.25 8.74
CA GLY A 327 30.74 -6.52 8.10
C GLY A 327 30.93 -5.12 8.69
N LYS A 328 29.85 -4.33 8.76
CA LYS A 328 29.86 -3.00 9.39
C LYS A 328 30.34 -3.05 10.84
N GLY A 329 29.83 -3.99 11.64
CA GLY A 329 30.25 -4.17 13.03
C GLY A 329 31.70 -4.63 13.21
N ARG A 330 32.33 -5.21 12.18
CA ARG A 330 33.78 -5.45 12.18
C ARG A 330 34.56 -4.18 11.88
N ILE A 331 34.13 -3.43 10.86
CA ILE A 331 34.74 -2.15 10.50
C ILE A 331 34.65 -1.14 11.64
N GLU A 332 33.51 -1.07 12.35
CA GLU A 332 33.32 -0.19 13.50
C GLU A 332 34.31 -0.53 14.63
N ARG A 333 34.49 -1.82 14.94
CA ARG A 333 35.46 -2.28 15.94
C ARG A 333 36.90 -1.99 15.53
N GLU A 334 37.27 -2.26 14.28
CA GLU A 334 38.61 -1.92 13.77
C GLU A 334 38.86 -0.40 13.82
N LYS A 335 37.84 0.41 13.53
CA LYS A 335 37.91 1.86 13.63
C LYS A 335 38.07 2.33 15.08
N GLU A 336 37.35 1.73 16.03
CA GLU A 336 37.52 2.01 17.47
C GLU A 336 38.94 1.65 17.94
N GLU A 337 39.45 0.48 17.56
CA GLU A 337 40.82 0.07 17.90
C GLU A 337 41.88 1.02 17.30
N LEU A 338 41.69 1.45 16.05
CA LEU A 338 42.58 2.43 15.40
C LEU A 338 42.50 3.80 16.07
N MET A 339 41.31 4.28 16.44
CA MET A 339 41.13 5.55 17.16
C MET A 339 41.80 5.51 18.53
N GLU A 340 41.70 4.40 19.25
CA GLU A 340 42.35 4.24 20.55
C GLU A 340 43.88 4.22 20.42
N ARG A 341 44.41 3.53 19.40
CA ARG A 341 45.85 3.58 19.08
C ARG A 341 46.31 5.00 18.73
N LEU A 342 45.54 5.75 17.96
CA LEU A 342 45.84 7.14 17.63
C LEU A 342 45.89 8.01 18.89
N ARG A 343 44.93 7.89 19.81
CA ARG A 343 44.95 8.59 21.11
C ARG A 343 46.20 8.29 21.91
N GLN A 344 46.61 7.02 21.98
CA GLN A 344 47.84 6.63 22.70
C GLN A 344 49.09 7.27 22.08
N ILE A 345 49.18 7.30 20.75
CA ILE A 345 50.29 7.95 20.03
C ILE A 345 50.28 9.48 20.26
N GLU A 346 49.12 10.12 20.22
CA GLU A 346 48.97 11.56 20.52
C GLU A 346 49.40 11.89 21.95
N GLU A 347 49.04 11.06 22.93
CA GLU A 347 49.44 11.27 24.31
C GLU A 347 50.96 11.09 24.50
N GLN A 348 51.54 10.06 23.88
CA GLN A 348 52.99 9.82 23.90
C GLN A 348 53.77 10.96 23.23
N THR A 349 53.31 11.43 22.07
CA THR A 349 53.93 12.55 21.36
C THR A 349 53.82 13.85 22.16
N MET A 350 52.70 14.13 22.82
CA MET A 350 52.57 15.28 23.70
C MET A 350 53.52 15.20 24.91
N LYS A 351 53.65 14.02 25.55
CA LYS A 351 54.61 13.79 26.64
C LYS A 351 56.06 13.99 26.17
N ALA A 352 56.41 13.45 25.01
CA ALA A 352 57.74 13.61 24.41
C ALA A 352 58.05 15.09 24.08
N GLN A 353 57.09 15.83 23.52
CA GLN A 353 57.23 17.26 23.25
C GLN A 353 57.42 18.08 24.54
N LYS A 354 56.67 17.78 25.60
CA LYS A 354 56.86 18.42 26.92
C LYS A 354 58.25 18.14 27.48
N ALA A 355 58.70 16.88 27.44
CA ALA A 355 60.04 16.50 27.90
C ALA A 355 61.15 17.19 27.09
N TYR A 356 60.97 17.30 25.77
CA TYR A 356 61.90 18.01 24.89
C TYR A 356 61.99 19.51 25.21
N LYS A 357 60.84 20.17 25.44
CA LYS A 357 60.79 21.57 25.90
C LYS A 357 61.51 21.76 27.24
N ILE A 358 61.30 20.86 28.21
CA ILE A 358 61.98 20.91 29.51
C ILE A 358 63.51 20.76 29.34
N LYS A 359 63.95 19.81 28.50
CA LYS A 359 65.39 19.65 28.19
C LYS A 359 66.00 20.90 27.57
N ILE A 360 65.32 21.52 26.61
CA ILE A 360 65.79 22.79 26.01
C ILE A 360 65.90 23.88 27.08
N LEU A 361 64.89 24.02 27.95
CA LEU A 361 64.90 25.01 29.02
C LEU A 361 66.05 24.78 30.00
N MET A 362 66.32 23.53 30.38
CA MET A 362 67.45 23.16 31.22
C MET A 362 68.79 23.52 30.56
N ILE A 363 68.97 23.21 29.27
CA ILE A 363 70.18 23.57 28.53
C ILE A 363 70.36 25.09 28.48
N TYR A 364 69.28 25.85 28.31
CA TYR A 364 69.31 27.32 28.30
C TYR A 364 69.71 27.89 29.68
N ILE A 365 69.16 27.35 30.77
CA ILE A 365 69.51 27.74 32.15
C ILE A 365 70.98 27.41 32.45
N LEU A 366 71.45 26.21 32.10
CA LEU A 366 72.85 25.80 32.31
C LEU A 366 73.83 26.70 31.53
N LYS A 367 73.51 27.05 30.28
CA LYS A 367 74.33 27.99 29.48
C LYS A 367 74.35 29.41 30.06
N ASN A 368 73.26 29.87 30.67
CA ASN A 368 73.20 31.20 31.29
C ASN A 368 73.91 31.25 32.65
N ASN A 369 73.87 30.16 33.43
CA ASN A 369 74.63 30.07 34.69
C ASN A 369 76.14 29.93 34.46
N SER A 370 76.57 29.26 33.39
CA SER A 370 77.99 29.17 33.02
C SER A 370 78.59 30.47 32.49
N LYS A 371 77.79 31.51 32.21
CA LYS A 371 78.26 32.86 31.81
C LYS A 371 78.31 33.86 32.98
N LYS A 372 77.92 33.45 34.20
CA LYS A 372 77.91 34.29 35.41
C LYS A 372 79.06 33.98 36.39
N HIS A 373 79.92 33.03 36.05
CA HIS A 373 81.27 32.88 36.59
C HIS A 373 82.25 33.28 35.50
#